data_AF-A0A9D8T6Z0-F1
#
_entry.id   AF-A0A9D8T6Z0-F1
#
_cell.length_a   1.000
_cell.length_b   1.000
_cell.length_c   1.000
_cell.angle_alpha   90.00
_cell.angle_beta   90.00
_cell.angle_gamma   90.00
#
_symmetry.space_group_name_H-M   'P 1'
#
loop_
_entity.id
_entity.type
_entity.pdbx_description
1 polymer ?
#
loop_
_entity_poly.entity_id
_entity_poly.type
_entity_poly.pdbx_seq_one_letter_code
_entity_poly.pdbx_strand_id
1 'polypeptide(L)'
;DVPWLEFPFIQRTYAFYGANDQVENAHFPKEGHDYGPSKRQAAYAFMAKHWQLKCAHLKTAEGLFDESSCVEEDAKLLKVWGENGENLPDNALKGIENLYRLFHTYGQ
;
A
#
# COMPACT_ATOMS: atom_id res chain seq x y z
N ASP A 1 -7.24 -0.66 20.97
CA ASP A 1 -6.49 -1.65 20.19
C ASP A 1 -7.41 -2.51 19.32
N VAL A 2 -6.98 -2.67 18.06
CA VAL A 2 -7.71 -3.38 17.01
C VAL A 2 -7.74 -4.86 17.39
N PRO A 3 -8.90 -5.53 17.33
CA PRO A 3 -10.13 -5.13 16.65
C PRO A 3 -11.22 -4.58 17.59
N TRP A 4 -10.95 -4.43 18.89
CA TRP A 4 -12.01 -4.24 19.89
C TRP A 4 -12.42 -2.79 20.11
N LEU A 5 -11.56 -1.81 19.83
CA LEU A 5 -11.85 -0.39 20.03
C LEU A 5 -11.99 0.37 18.71
N GLU A 6 -10.94 0.33 17.88
CA GLU A 6 -10.82 1.17 16.69
C GLU A 6 -11.76 0.71 15.58
N PHE A 7 -11.93 -0.60 15.38
CA PHE A 7 -12.84 -1.09 14.34
C PHE A 7 -14.31 -0.75 14.65
N PRO A 8 -14.83 -0.99 15.87
CA PRO A 8 -16.15 -0.50 16.26
C PRO A 8 -16.31 1.02 16.17
N PHE A 9 -15.25 1.79 16.48
CA PHE A 9 -15.26 3.23 16.29
C PHE A 9 -15.42 3.64 14.83
N ILE A 10 -14.68 3.00 13.91
CA ILE A 10 -14.79 3.24 12.46
C ILE A 10 -16.18 2.81 11.96
N GLN A 11 -16.65 1.62 12.35
CA GLN A 11 -18.00 1.14 12.01
C GLN A 11 -19.07 2.13 12.43
N ARG A 12 -19.02 2.63 13.68
CA ARG A 12 -19.94 3.66 14.17
C ARG A 12 -19.90 4.93 13.32
N THR A 13 -18.71 5.33 12.87
CA THR A 13 -18.55 6.52 12.01
C THR A 13 -19.19 6.31 10.63
N TYR A 14 -18.99 5.13 10.02
CA TYR A 14 -19.64 4.77 8.76
C TYR A 14 -21.16 4.61 8.90
N ALA A 15 -21.65 4.20 10.08
CA ALA A 15 -23.07 4.07 10.37
C ALA A 15 -23.82 5.40 10.22
N PHE A 16 -23.17 6.54 10.48
CA PHE A 16 -23.78 7.87 10.28
C PHE A 16 -24.16 8.15 8.84
N TYR A 17 -23.56 7.43 7.89
CA TYR A 17 -23.82 7.55 6.45
C TYR A 17 -24.60 6.35 5.90
N GLY A 18 -25.07 5.44 6.75
CA GLY A 18 -25.71 4.20 6.32
C GLY A 18 -24.76 3.23 5.59
N ALA A 19 -23.44 3.39 5.76
CA ALA A 19 -22.40 2.69 4.99
C ALA A 19 -21.64 1.63 5.80
N ASN A 20 -22.31 0.97 6.74
CA ASN A 20 -21.68 -0.04 7.62
C ASN A 20 -21.05 -1.21 6.86
N ASP A 21 -21.51 -1.49 5.65
CA ASP A 21 -21.02 -2.55 4.75
C ASP A 21 -19.80 -2.13 3.93
N GLN A 22 -19.38 -0.85 4.02
CA GLN A 22 -18.21 -0.28 3.32
C GLN A 22 -16.94 -0.29 4.18
N VAL A 23 -16.96 -0.97 5.33
CA VAL A 23 -15.78 -1.11 6.20
C VAL A 23 -15.62 -2.57 6.63
N GLU A 24 -14.38 -3.07 6.56
CA GLU A 24 -14.03 -4.46 6.85
C GLU A 24 -12.76 -4.52 7.72
N ASN A 25 -12.56 -5.62 8.44
CA ASN A 25 -11.34 -5.87 9.22
C ASN A 25 -10.87 -7.31 9.05
N ALA A 26 -9.67 -7.48 8.51
CA ALA A 26 -8.95 -8.75 8.53
C ALA A 26 -7.97 -8.73 9.72
N HIS A 27 -8.29 -9.48 10.78
CA HIS A 27 -7.50 -9.52 12.00
C HIS A 27 -6.64 -10.78 12.07
N PHE A 28 -5.32 -10.60 12.25
CA PHE A 28 -4.32 -11.68 12.27
C PHE A 28 -3.60 -11.72 13.63
N PRO A 29 -4.24 -12.22 14.71
CA PRO A 29 -3.73 -12.10 16.08
C PRO A 29 -2.46 -12.91 16.37
N LYS A 30 -2.13 -13.87 15.50
CA LYS A 30 -0.98 -14.77 15.64
C LYS A 30 0.22 -14.35 14.78
N GLU A 31 0.10 -13.26 14.01
CA GLU A 31 1.11 -12.81 13.06
C GLU A 31 1.84 -11.55 13.53
N GLY A 32 3.02 -11.27 12.95
CA GLY A 32 3.85 -10.10 13.27
C GLY A 32 3.56 -8.86 12.42
N HIS A 33 4.39 -7.82 12.62
CA HIS A 33 4.32 -6.55 11.89
C HIS A 33 5.07 -6.62 10.56
N ASP A 34 4.36 -7.07 9.53
CA ASP A 34 4.86 -7.27 8.17
C ASP A 34 3.76 -7.01 7.11
N TYR A 35 4.15 -7.00 5.84
CA TYR A 35 3.24 -7.01 4.68
C TYR A 35 3.26 -8.38 3.98
N GLY A 36 3.15 -9.46 4.76
CA GLY A 36 3.23 -10.84 4.31
C GLY A 36 1.98 -11.35 3.56
N PRO A 37 1.98 -12.62 3.11
CA PRO A 37 0.93 -13.19 2.27
C PRO A 37 -0.49 -13.00 2.81
N SER A 38 -0.75 -13.27 4.09
CA SER A 38 -2.08 -13.11 4.69
C SER A 38 -2.63 -11.69 4.53
N LYS A 39 -1.78 -10.67 4.73
CA LYS A 39 -2.16 -9.25 4.60
C LYS A 39 -2.41 -8.89 3.14
N ARG A 40 -1.57 -9.38 2.22
CA ARG A 40 -1.75 -9.18 0.77
C ARG A 40 -3.04 -9.80 0.26
N GLN A 41 -3.35 -11.03 0.67
CA GLN A 41 -4.62 -11.70 0.31
C GLN A 41 -5.84 -10.88 0.74
N ALA A 42 -5.84 -10.34 1.97
CA ALA A 42 -6.90 -9.45 2.44
C ALA A 42 -7.00 -8.16 1.62
N ALA A 43 -5.85 -7.52 1.32
CA ALA A 43 -5.81 -6.31 0.50
C ALA A 43 -6.32 -6.55 -0.93
N TYR A 44 -5.91 -7.64 -1.59
CA TYR A 44 -6.36 -7.97 -2.94
C TYR A 44 -7.86 -8.24 -2.99
N ALA A 45 -8.39 -8.99 -2.01
CA ALA A 45 -9.83 -9.25 -1.92
C ALA A 45 -10.64 -7.95 -1.77
N PHE A 46 -10.17 -7.05 -0.90
CA PHE A 46 -10.80 -5.75 -0.68
C PHE A 46 -10.77 -4.89 -1.96
N MET A 47 -9.61 -4.71 -2.59
CA MET A 47 -9.50 -3.95 -3.83
C MET A 47 -10.32 -4.56 -4.97
N ALA A 48 -10.29 -5.88 -5.13
CA ALA A 48 -11.06 -6.56 -6.17
C ALA A 48 -12.56 -6.34 -6.02
N LYS A 49 -13.09 -6.39 -4.78
CA LYS A 49 -14.49 -6.09 -4.48
C LYS A 49 -14.84 -4.63 -4.82
N HIS A 50 -14.09 -3.67 -4.28
CA HIS A 50 -14.46 -2.25 -4.34
C HIS A 50 -14.14 -1.58 -5.67
N TRP A 51 -13.14 -2.06 -6.42
CA TRP A 51 -12.81 -1.57 -7.77
C TRP A 51 -13.38 -2.44 -8.89
N GLN A 52 -14.17 -3.48 -8.54
CA GLN A 52 -14.83 -4.37 -9.51
C GLN A 52 -13.82 -5.02 -10.48
N LEU A 53 -12.67 -5.43 -9.96
CA LEU A 53 -11.60 -6.03 -10.77
C LEU A 53 -11.96 -7.46 -11.17
N LYS A 54 -11.63 -7.83 -12.41
CA LYS A 54 -11.84 -9.19 -12.93
C LYS A 54 -10.68 -10.11 -12.56
N CYS A 55 -10.64 -10.58 -11.32
CA CYS A 55 -9.50 -11.34 -10.78
C CYS A 55 -9.64 -12.87 -10.85
N ALA A 56 -10.65 -13.44 -11.51
CA ALA A 56 -10.88 -14.89 -11.51
C ALA A 56 -9.68 -15.70 -12.05
N HIS A 57 -8.94 -15.14 -13.03
CA HIS A 57 -7.75 -15.75 -13.62
C HIS A 57 -6.48 -15.56 -12.78
N LEU A 58 -6.54 -14.75 -11.72
CA LEU A 58 -5.44 -14.49 -10.79
C LEU A 58 -5.56 -15.35 -9.53
N LYS A 59 -6.39 -16.39 -9.53
CA LYS A 59 -6.64 -17.23 -8.37
C LYS A 59 -6.15 -18.66 -8.58
N THR A 60 -5.60 -19.26 -7.53
CA THR A 60 -5.29 -20.69 -7.47
C THR A 60 -6.56 -21.54 -7.43
N ALA A 61 -6.42 -22.86 -7.52
CA ALA A 61 -7.54 -23.80 -7.41
C ALA A 61 -8.24 -23.72 -6.04
N GLU A 62 -7.51 -23.30 -5.00
CA GLU A 62 -8.00 -23.08 -3.64
C GLU A 62 -8.69 -21.72 -3.45
N GLY A 63 -8.71 -20.87 -4.48
CA GLY A 63 -9.39 -19.58 -4.48
C GLY A 63 -8.59 -18.42 -3.87
N LEU A 64 -7.32 -18.64 -3.53
CA LEU A 64 -6.36 -17.62 -3.11
C LEU A 64 -5.80 -16.88 -4.32
N PHE A 65 -5.38 -15.62 -4.16
CA PHE A 65 -4.68 -14.91 -5.22
C PHE A 65 -3.29 -15.54 -5.45
N ASP A 66 -2.99 -15.82 -6.72
CA ASP A 66 -1.75 -16.41 -7.18
C ASP A 66 -0.71 -15.32 -7.50
N GLU A 67 0.36 -15.29 -6.72
CA GLU A 67 1.47 -14.35 -6.91
C GLU A 67 2.62 -14.95 -7.74
N SER A 68 2.53 -16.21 -8.18
CA SER A 68 3.62 -16.92 -8.87
C SER A 68 4.02 -16.32 -10.23
N SER A 69 3.14 -15.52 -10.83
CA SER A 69 3.39 -14.79 -12.06
C SER A 69 4.10 -13.44 -11.84
N CYS A 70 4.21 -12.97 -10.60
CA CYS A 70 4.90 -11.73 -10.27
C CYS A 70 6.41 -11.96 -10.33
N VAL A 71 7.11 -11.11 -11.09
CA VAL A 71 8.58 -11.14 -11.17
C VAL A 71 9.13 -10.16 -10.14
N GLU A 72 9.99 -10.65 -9.25
CA GLU A 72 10.81 -9.79 -8.39
C GLU A 72 11.95 -9.21 -9.24
N GLU A 73 11.72 -8.01 -9.77
CA GLU A 73 12.69 -7.31 -10.61
C GLU A 73 13.91 -6.84 -9.80
N ASP A 74 15.08 -6.80 -10.46
CA ASP A 74 16.25 -6.13 -9.87
C ASP A 74 15.93 -4.66 -9.63
N ALA A 75 16.18 -4.18 -8.41
CA ALA A 75 15.91 -2.79 -8.00
C ALA A 75 16.52 -1.75 -8.95
N LYS A 76 17.60 -2.08 -9.66
CA LYS A 76 18.22 -1.23 -10.68
C LYS A 76 17.30 -0.96 -11.88
N LEU A 77 16.47 -1.92 -12.28
CA LEU A 77 15.51 -1.77 -13.38
C LEU A 77 14.38 -0.78 -13.03
N LEU A 78 14.11 -0.60 -11.74
CA LEU A 78 13.09 0.32 -11.24
C LEU A 78 13.61 1.76 -11.08
N LYS A 79 14.91 2.00 -11.30
CA LYS A 79 15.51 3.35 -11.20
C LYS A 79 15.31 4.12 -12.51
N VAL A 80 14.67 5.28 -12.42
CA VAL A 80 14.39 6.13 -13.59
C VAL A 80 15.62 6.92 -14.07
N TRP A 81 16.56 7.24 -13.17
CA TRP A 81 17.71 8.10 -13.47
C TRP A 81 19.03 7.35 -13.63
N GLY A 82 18.96 6.09 -14.05
CA GLY A 82 20.12 5.22 -14.15
C GLY A 82 20.51 4.56 -12.82
N GLU A 83 21.47 3.66 -12.86
CA GLU A 83 21.81 2.81 -11.72
C GLU A 83 22.34 3.63 -10.53
N ASN A 84 23.11 4.68 -10.82
CA ASN A 84 23.77 5.52 -9.83
C ASN A 84 23.22 6.96 -9.83
N GLY A 85 22.12 7.21 -10.55
CA GLY A 85 21.55 8.55 -10.69
C GLY A 85 22.28 9.42 -11.72
N GLU A 86 23.05 8.82 -12.64
CA GLU A 86 23.79 9.51 -13.69
C GLU A 86 22.92 10.34 -14.63
N ASN A 87 21.63 10.02 -14.73
CA ASN A 87 20.65 10.75 -15.56
C ASN A 87 19.75 11.69 -14.73
N LEU A 88 20.14 12.03 -13.49
CA LEU A 88 19.42 13.02 -12.70
C LEU A 88 19.41 14.37 -13.43
N PRO A 89 18.26 15.08 -13.49
CA PRO A 89 18.20 16.42 -14.09
C PRO A 89 19.19 17.40 -13.44
N ASP A 90 19.68 18.35 -14.22
CA ASP A 90 20.65 19.35 -13.75
C ASP A 90 20.11 20.19 -12.58
N ASN A 91 18.80 20.44 -12.57
CA ASN A 91 18.11 21.18 -11.52
C ASN A 91 17.64 20.31 -10.34
N ALA A 92 18.03 19.04 -10.27
CA ALA A 92 17.66 18.17 -9.17
C ALA A 92 18.22 18.70 -7.84
N LEU A 93 17.35 18.80 -6.83
CA LEU A 93 17.74 19.14 -5.47
C LEU A 93 18.60 18.02 -4.89
N LYS A 94 19.84 18.33 -4.52
CA LYS A 94 20.82 17.33 -4.03
C LYS A 94 21.25 17.66 -2.61
N GLY A 95 21.09 16.69 -1.72
CA GLY A 95 21.54 16.78 -0.33
C GLY A 95 20.57 17.49 0.61
N ILE A 96 20.59 17.07 1.88
CA ILE A 96 19.66 17.54 2.92
C ILE A 96 19.83 19.03 3.24
N GLU A 97 21.05 19.58 3.13
CA GLU A 97 21.30 21.01 3.36
C GLU A 97 20.59 21.91 2.34
N ASN A 98 20.60 21.52 1.07
CA ASN A 98 19.88 22.27 0.04
C ASN A 98 18.37 22.17 0.23
N LEU A 99 17.88 21.02 0.73
CA LEU A 99 16.48 20.87 1.14
C LEU A 99 16.10 21.80 2.29
N TYR A 100 16.94 21.91 3.32
CA TYR A 100 16.71 22.85 4.41
C TYR A 100 16.77 24.30 3.95
N ARG A 101 17.70 24.67 3.07
CA ARG A 101 17.73 26.02 2.48
C ARG A 101 16.44 26.31 1.71
N LEU A 102 15.93 25.35 0.95
CA LEU A 102 14.67 25.50 0.24
C LEU A 102 13.52 25.81 1.21
N PHE A 103 13.36 25.01 2.27
CA PHE A 103 12.30 25.24 3.27
C PHE A 103 12.45 26.56 4.01
N HIS A 104 13.66 26.99 4.35
CA HIS A 104 13.89 28.29 5.00
C HIS A 104 13.66 29.47 4.05
N THR A 105 13.92 29.31 2.75
CA THR A 105 13.66 30.35 1.75
C THR A 105 12.16 30.55 1.50
N TYR A 106 11.33 29.51 1.67
CA TYR A 106 9.87 29.59 1.54
C TYR A 106 9.12 29.78 2.87
N GLY A 107 9.82 29.72 4.00
CA GLY A 107 9.27 29.93 5.35
C GLY A 107 9.34 31.38 5.83
N GLN A 108 9.84 32.31 5.00
CA GLN A 108 9.75 33.77 5.15
C GLN A 108 8.86 34.35 4.06
#